data_AF-E8TFI2-F1
#
_entry.id   AF-E8TFI2-F1
#
_cell.length_a   1.000
_cell.length_b   1.000
_cell.length_c   1.000
_cell.angle_alpha   90.00
_cell.angle_beta   90.00
_cell.angle_gamma   90.00
#
_symmetry.space_group_name_H-M   'P 1'
#
loop_
_entity.id
_entity.type
_entity.pdbx_description
1 polymer ?
#
loop_
_entity_poly.entity_id
_entity_poly.type
_entity_poly.pdbx_seq_one_letter_code
_entity_poly.pdbx_strand_id
1 'polypeptide(L)'
;MGLQGQKASQPRRRRRRSLLEQRALIPVLLYGVSAASYFIPQSEQHPLPTVHRLGGSSAADGCNIKGNISVETGERIYHLPGQRYYNETIVNPAKGERWFCSQWEAWWAGWRKSKV
;
A
#
# COMPACT_ATOMS: atom_id res chain seq x y z
N MET A 1 -17.56 41.26 73.53
CA MET A 1 -18.10 41.31 72.15
C MET A 1 -17.24 40.43 71.26
N GLY A 2 -17.82 39.61 70.37
CA GLY A 2 -17.04 38.87 69.36
C GLY A 2 -17.63 37.52 68.95
N LEU A 3 -18.81 37.52 68.32
CA LEU A 3 -19.37 36.38 67.57
C LEU A 3 -18.64 36.25 66.22
N GLN A 4 -18.16 35.05 65.88
CA GLN A 4 -18.00 34.49 64.51
C GLN A 4 -17.06 33.27 64.62
N GLY A 5 -17.34 32.08 64.12
CA GLY A 5 -18.40 31.57 63.27
C GLY A 5 -17.91 30.17 62.84
N GLN A 6 -18.61 29.13 63.24
CA GLN A 6 -18.25 27.75 62.91
C GLN A 6 -18.49 27.54 61.41
N LYS A 7 -17.43 27.54 60.58
CA LYS A 7 -17.51 27.05 59.21
C LYS A 7 -17.60 25.52 59.24
N ALA A 8 -18.82 25.02 59.23
CA ALA A 8 -19.12 23.62 58.98
C ALA A 8 -18.50 23.19 57.64
N SER A 9 -17.49 22.33 57.70
CA SER A 9 -16.93 21.63 56.55
C SER A 9 -17.96 20.63 56.03
N GLN A 10 -18.61 20.96 54.91
CA GLN A 10 -19.56 20.06 54.24
C GLN A 10 -18.89 18.74 53.84
N PRO A 11 -19.57 17.59 53.99
CA PRO A 11 -19.02 16.31 53.58
C PRO A 11 -18.99 16.24 52.05
N ARG A 12 -17.81 15.98 51.47
CA ARG A 12 -17.66 15.62 50.06
C ARG A 12 -18.44 14.32 49.80
N ARG A 13 -19.68 14.44 49.32
CA ARG A 13 -20.47 13.32 48.80
C ARG A 13 -19.70 12.68 47.63
N ARG A 14 -19.06 11.54 47.89
CA ARG A 14 -18.48 10.68 46.85
C ARG A 14 -19.64 10.14 46.03
N ARG A 15 -19.96 10.80 44.91
CA ARG A 15 -21.01 10.40 43.96
C ARG A 15 -20.63 9.02 43.40
N ARG A 16 -21.11 7.95 44.03
CA ARG A 16 -20.99 6.58 43.50
C ARG A 16 -21.78 6.55 42.20
N ARG A 17 -21.11 6.68 41.06
CA ARG A 17 -21.72 6.48 39.74
C ARG A 17 -22.30 5.07 39.72
N SER A 18 -23.53 4.93 39.21
CA SER A 18 -24.22 3.65 39.25
C SER A 18 -23.46 2.61 38.42
N LEU A 19 -23.63 1.32 38.73
CA LEU A 19 -23.03 0.23 37.95
C LEU A 19 -23.46 0.28 36.46
N LEU A 20 -24.63 0.86 36.18
CA LEU A 20 -25.13 1.13 34.83
C LEU A 20 -24.32 2.21 34.11
N GLU A 21 -23.96 3.30 34.80
CA GLU A 21 -23.01 4.28 34.24
C GLU A 21 -21.64 3.65 34.00
N GLN A 22 -21.12 2.82 34.92
CA GLN A 22 -19.83 2.16 34.73
C GLN A 22 -19.85 1.17 33.54
N ARG A 23 -20.96 0.48 33.30
CA ARG A 23 -21.13 -0.46 32.17
C ARG A 23 -21.35 0.23 30.83
N ALA A 24 -21.93 1.43 30.81
CA ALA A 24 -22.15 2.20 29.59
C ALA A 24 -20.88 2.94 29.09
N LEU A 25 -19.91 3.23 29.97
CA LEU A 25 -18.69 3.96 29.60
C LEU A 25 -17.82 3.20 28.59
N ILE A 26 -17.65 1.88 28.78
CA ILE A 26 -16.81 1.06 27.92
C ILE A 26 -17.33 1.04 26.46
N PRO A 27 -18.61 0.72 26.17
CA PRO A 27 -19.12 0.71 24.80
C PRO A 27 -19.15 2.11 24.18
N VAL A 28 -19.47 3.17 24.95
CA VAL A 28 -19.45 4.55 24.45
C VAL A 28 -18.04 4.99 24.05
N LEU A 29 -17.03 4.64 24.85
CA LEU A 29 -15.63 4.94 24.51
C LEU A 29 -15.17 4.15 23.28
N LEU A 30 -15.51 2.87 23.18
CA LEU A 30 -15.17 2.05 22.01
C LEU A 30 -15.85 2.57 20.72
N TYR A 31 -17.11 2.99 20.81
CA TYR A 31 -17.84 3.56 19.68
C TYR A 31 -17.28 4.94 19.28
N GLY A 32 -16.87 5.76 20.26
CA GLY A 32 -16.21 7.04 20.00
C GLY A 32 -14.85 6.90 19.30
N VAL A 33 -14.04 5.91 19.70
CA VAL A 33 -12.74 5.62 19.06
C VAL A 33 -12.92 5.12 17.63
N SER A 34 -13.90 4.24 17.36
CA SER A 34 -14.16 3.77 15.99
C SER A 34 -14.76 4.85 15.09
N ALA A 35 -15.62 5.72 15.63
CA ALA A 35 -16.18 6.85 14.89
C ALA A 35 -15.11 7.86 14.48
N ALA A 36 -14.10 8.11 15.33
CA ALA A 36 -13.02 9.04 15.03
C ALA A 36 -12.17 8.61 13.82
N SER A 37 -11.99 7.30 13.60
CA SER A 37 -11.28 6.79 12.41
C SER A 37 -11.96 7.14 11.08
N TYR A 38 -13.28 7.42 11.06
CA TYR A 38 -13.96 7.87 9.84
C TYR A 38 -13.69 9.34 9.50
N PHE A 39 -13.19 10.13 10.45
CA PHE A 39 -12.81 11.52 10.25
C PHE A 39 -11.30 11.70 10.05
N ILE A 40 -10.51 10.62 10.11
CA ILE A 40 -9.09 10.67 9.74
C ILE A 40 -9.02 10.66 8.21
N PRO A 41 -8.47 11.70 7.57
CA PRO A 41 -8.17 11.63 6.15
C PRO A 41 -7.16 10.48 5.94
N GLN A 42 -7.48 9.50 5.10
CA GLN A 42 -6.51 8.53 4.59
C GLN A 42 -5.43 9.28 3.78
N SER A 43 -4.45 9.89 4.44
CA SER A 43 -3.31 10.52 3.77
C SER A 43 -2.16 9.54 3.51
N GLU A 44 -2.28 8.29 3.93
CA GLU A 44 -1.26 7.27 3.67
C GLU A 44 -1.49 6.59 2.32
N GLN A 45 -1.46 7.40 1.26
CA GLN A 45 -0.97 6.92 -0.03
C GLN A 45 0.55 6.81 0.14
N HIS A 46 1.01 5.70 0.73
CA HIS A 46 2.41 5.33 0.65
C HIS A 46 2.75 5.30 -0.86
N PRO A 47 3.59 6.23 -1.37
CA PRO A 47 3.98 6.14 -2.76
C PRO A 47 4.75 4.83 -2.88
N LEU A 48 4.26 3.92 -3.73
CA LEU A 48 5.00 2.76 -4.17
C LEU A 48 6.42 3.22 -4.53
N PRO A 49 7.47 2.42 -4.25
CA PRO A 49 8.84 2.80 -4.57
C PRO A 49 8.89 3.23 -6.03
N THR A 50 9.34 4.47 -6.27
CA THR A 50 9.46 5.02 -7.63
C THR A 50 10.62 4.33 -8.33
N VAL A 51 10.38 3.14 -8.90
CA VAL A 51 11.35 2.40 -9.72
C VAL A 51 11.41 2.96 -11.16
N HIS A 52 10.43 3.77 -11.56
CA HIS A 52 10.38 4.38 -12.88
C HIS A 52 10.99 5.78 -12.88
N ARG A 53 12.27 5.86 -13.29
CA ARG A 53 12.87 7.12 -13.73
C ARG A 53 12.43 7.34 -15.17
N LEU A 54 11.61 8.37 -15.42
CA LEU A 54 11.27 8.88 -16.75
C LEU A 54 12.52 9.46 -17.42
N GLY A 55 13.42 8.57 -17.87
CA GLY A 55 14.53 8.91 -18.74
C GLY A 55 14.13 8.60 -20.18
N GLY A 56 13.71 9.62 -20.91
CA GLY A 56 13.34 9.50 -22.32
C GLY A 56 14.51 9.01 -23.16
N SER A 57 14.27 7.97 -23.96
CA SER A 57 15.04 7.65 -25.15
C SER A 57 14.16 6.82 -26.07
N SER A 58 13.94 7.36 -27.25
CA SER A 58 13.07 6.93 -28.34
C SER A 58 13.33 5.49 -28.81
N ALA A 59 12.59 4.55 -28.22
CA ALA A 59 12.09 3.34 -28.85
C ALA A 59 10.71 3.06 -28.24
N ALA A 60 9.64 3.43 -28.96
CA ALA A 60 8.23 3.29 -28.57
C ALA A 60 7.99 3.39 -27.05
N ASP A 61 8.15 4.61 -26.55
CA ASP A 61 7.72 5.08 -25.22
C ASP A 61 8.13 4.20 -24.02
N GLY A 62 9.42 3.87 -23.96
CA GLY A 62 10.10 3.53 -22.70
C GLY A 62 10.10 2.05 -22.30
N CYS A 63 9.47 1.18 -23.09
CA CYS A 63 9.35 -0.24 -22.77
C CYS A 63 10.03 -1.12 -23.82
N ASN A 64 11.37 -1.15 -23.75
CA ASN A 64 12.23 -1.82 -24.72
C ASN A 64 12.58 -3.28 -24.35
N ILE A 65 11.99 -3.84 -23.29
CA ILE A 65 12.27 -5.22 -22.90
C ILE A 65 11.22 -6.11 -23.53
N LYS A 66 11.62 -7.02 -24.42
CA LYS A 66 10.71 -7.90 -25.14
C LYS A 66 10.46 -9.17 -24.34
N GLY A 67 9.23 -9.51 -24.02
CA GLY A 67 8.87 -10.78 -23.41
C GLY A 67 8.14 -11.69 -24.41
N ASN A 68 8.73 -12.84 -24.77
CA ASN A 68 8.07 -13.91 -25.51
C ASN A 68 7.87 -15.21 -24.70
N ILE A 69 6.92 -16.03 -25.14
CA ILE A 69 6.63 -17.34 -24.55
C ILE A 69 7.17 -18.39 -25.52
N SER A 70 8.08 -19.23 -25.04
CA SER A 70 8.61 -20.34 -25.84
C SER A 70 7.48 -21.27 -26.25
N VAL A 71 7.31 -21.48 -27.56
CA VAL A 71 6.26 -22.37 -28.10
C VAL A 71 6.52 -23.82 -27.70
N GLU A 72 7.79 -24.20 -27.52
CA GLU A 72 8.20 -25.57 -27.18
C GLU A 72 8.11 -25.85 -25.67
N THR A 73 8.56 -24.92 -24.83
CA THR A 73 8.69 -25.14 -23.38
C THR A 73 7.63 -24.41 -22.55
N GLY A 74 6.87 -23.50 -23.15
CA GLY A 74 5.92 -22.63 -22.43
C GLY A 74 6.59 -21.60 -21.51
N GLU A 75 7.92 -21.50 -21.55
CA GLU A 75 8.67 -20.60 -20.67
C GLU A 75 8.46 -19.13 -21.06
N ARG A 76 8.29 -18.29 -20.05
CA ARG A 76 8.23 -16.83 -20.17
C ARG A 76 9.63 -16.24 -20.15
N ILE A 77 10.11 -15.76 -21.29
CA ILE A 77 11.50 -15.30 -21.45
C ILE A 77 11.47 -13.82 -21.82
N TYR A 78 12.24 -13.00 -21.10
CA TYR A 78 12.45 -11.61 -21.46
C TYR A 78 13.85 -11.36 -22.03
N HIS A 79 13.90 -10.48 -23.02
CA HIS A 79 15.10 -10.09 -23.78
C HIS A 79 15.36 -8.60 -23.62
N LEU A 80 16.62 -8.27 -23.32
CA LEU A 80 17.11 -6.90 -23.22
C LEU A 80 17.73 -6.43 -24.53
N PRO A 81 17.69 -5.11 -24.82
CA PRO A 81 18.42 -4.54 -25.94
C PRO A 81 19.90 -4.95 -25.89
N GLY A 82 20.45 -5.36 -27.03
CA GLY A 82 21.84 -5.81 -27.15
C GLY A 82 22.08 -7.30 -26.90
N GLN A 83 21.06 -8.06 -26.46
CA GLN A 83 21.16 -9.53 -26.42
C GLN A 83 21.06 -10.14 -27.82
N ARG A 84 21.67 -11.32 -28.00
CA ARG A 84 21.76 -12.00 -29.30
C ARG A 84 20.40 -12.14 -29.99
N TYR A 85 19.41 -12.61 -29.26
CA TYR A 85 18.08 -12.90 -29.79
C TYR A 85 17.11 -11.73 -29.72
N TYR A 86 17.53 -10.56 -29.24
CA TYR A 86 16.61 -9.43 -29.04
C TYR A 86 15.90 -9.00 -30.33
N ASN A 87 16.62 -8.97 -31.45
CA ASN A 87 16.07 -8.55 -32.74
C ASN A 87 15.14 -9.62 -33.34
N GLU A 88 15.43 -10.90 -33.08
CA GLU A 88 14.66 -12.05 -33.56
C GLU A 88 13.37 -12.25 -32.76
N THR A 89 13.37 -11.87 -31.47
CA THR A 89 12.19 -11.95 -30.62
C THR A 89 11.10 -10.99 -31.14
N ILE A 90 9.99 -11.57 -31.56
CA ILE A 90 8.74 -10.88 -31.91
C ILE A 90 7.74 -11.16 -30.80
N VAL A 91 7.15 -10.10 -30.25
CA VAL A 91 6.16 -10.20 -29.18
C VAL A 91 4.77 -10.22 -29.80
N ASN A 92 3.99 -11.23 -29.45
CA ASN A 92 2.61 -11.43 -29.86
C ASN A 92 1.63 -11.35 -28.68
N PRO A 93 0.94 -10.21 -28.49
CA PRO A 93 -0.03 -10.02 -27.41
C PRO A 93 -1.14 -11.07 -27.35
N ALA A 94 -1.54 -11.65 -28.49
CA ALA A 94 -2.58 -12.68 -28.53
C ALA A 94 -2.16 -13.98 -27.83
N LYS A 95 -0.85 -14.23 -27.71
CA LYS A 95 -0.28 -15.37 -26.97
C LYS A 95 -0.03 -15.05 -25.49
N GLY A 96 -0.34 -13.83 -25.04
CA GLY A 96 0.02 -13.34 -23.70
C GLY A 96 1.47 -12.86 -23.58
N GLU A 97 2.15 -12.67 -24.72
CA GLU A 97 3.47 -12.04 -24.77
C GLU A 97 3.35 -10.52 -24.63
N ARG A 98 4.34 -9.86 -24.05
CA ARG A 98 4.27 -8.41 -23.82
C ARG A 98 5.64 -7.76 -23.69
N TRP A 99 5.66 -6.44 -23.85
CA TRP A 99 6.82 -5.62 -23.53
C TRP A 99 6.81 -5.22 -22.06
N PHE A 100 8.01 -5.03 -21.51
CA PHE A 100 8.23 -4.54 -20.16
C PHE A 100 9.08 -3.27 -20.21
N CYS A 101 8.90 -2.42 -19.22
CA CYS A 101 9.65 -1.18 -19.08
C CYS A 101 10.83 -1.33 -18.12
N SER A 102 10.84 -2.40 -17.31
CA SER A 102 11.98 -2.75 -16.46
C SER A 102 12.20 -4.27 -16.33
N GLN A 103 13.45 -4.66 -16.08
CA GLN A 103 13.81 -6.06 -15.79
C GLN A 103 13.05 -6.59 -14.56
N TRP A 104 12.85 -5.69 -13.59
CA TRP A 104 12.15 -5.99 -12.35
C TRP A 104 10.68 -6.34 -12.60
N GLU A 105 10.00 -5.54 -13.42
CA GLU A 105 8.61 -5.79 -13.82
C GLU A 105 8.47 -7.17 -14.49
N ALA A 106 9.37 -7.51 -15.43
CA ALA A 106 9.39 -8.82 -16.07
C ALA A 106 9.60 -9.94 -15.04
N TRP A 107 10.55 -9.76 -14.11
CA TRP A 107 10.85 -10.75 -13.08
C TRP A 107 9.65 -10.97 -12.13
N TRP A 108 9.00 -9.91 -11.65
CA TRP A 108 7.78 -10.00 -10.83
C TRP A 108 6.60 -10.62 -11.56
N ALA A 109 6.52 -10.40 -12.87
CA ALA A 109 5.56 -11.07 -13.73
C ALA A 109 5.84 -12.57 -13.94
N GLY A 110 6.91 -13.12 -13.35
CA GLY A 110 7.30 -14.51 -13.48
C GLY A 110 8.05 -14.82 -14.78
N TRP A 111 8.73 -13.84 -15.36
CA TRP A 111 9.54 -14.00 -16.57
C TRP A 111 11.01 -14.19 -16.20
N ARG A 112 11.67 -15.13 -16.86
CA ARG A 112 13.12 -15.35 -16.72
C ARG A 112 13.90 -14.59 -17.78
N LYS A 113 15.14 -14.20 -17.46
CA LYS A 113 16.05 -13.56 -18.42
C LYS A 113 16.47 -14.55 -19.52
N SER A 114 16.68 -14.04 -20.74
CA SER A 114 17.38 -14.80 -21.78
C SER A 114 18.78 -15.20 -21.32
N LYS A 115 19.16 -16.46 -21.56
CA LYS A 115 20.46 -17.02 -21.19
C LYS A 115 21.59 -16.56 -22.13
N VAL A 116 21.24 -15.99 -23.29
CA VAL A 116 22.14 -15.65 -24.40
C VAL A 116 21.78 -14.28 -24.94
#